data_AF-A0A2S5L4N3-F1
#
_entry.id   AF-A0A2S5L4N3-F1
#
_cell.length_a   1.000
_cell.length_b   1.000
_cell.length_c   1.000
_cell.angle_alpha   90.00
_cell.angle_beta   90.00
_cell.angle_gamma   90.00
#
_symmetry.space_group_name_H-M   'P 1'
#
loop_
_entity.id
_entity.type
_entity.pdbx_description
1 polymer ?
#
loop_
_entity_poly.entity_id
_entity_poly.type
_entity_poly.pdbx_seq_one_letter_code
_entity_poly.pdbx_strand_id
1 'polypeptide(L)'
;MANTSSNPSISLSQDALLVAELIALLEREQTHLVRADVDAIEAILEEKSLLLQRLNIAAKVRYQQLQTNGFPSNESGMSSWVEQQGKKEITTAWVDFQKSLAHAKELNRLNGILISKHFNRNQELLNHLQGNNDASSVYGPDGQSKPKGPSRSGLIV
;
A
#
# COMPACT_ATOMS: atom_id res chain seq x y z
N MET A 1 23.14 -5.99 47.62
CA MET A 1 21.73 -5.72 47.31
C MET A 1 21.64 -5.47 45.82
N ALA A 2 21.33 -6.50 45.03
CA ALA A 2 21.28 -6.38 43.57
C ALA A 2 19.93 -5.78 43.19
N ASN A 3 19.97 -4.60 42.58
CA ASN A 3 18.81 -3.89 42.09
C ASN A 3 18.27 -4.68 40.88
N THR A 4 17.32 -5.59 41.10
CA THR A 4 16.52 -6.17 40.01
C THR A 4 15.58 -5.09 39.51
N SER A 5 16.13 -4.18 38.70
CA SER A 5 15.35 -3.34 37.81
C SER A 5 14.56 -4.30 36.93
N SER A 6 13.28 -4.50 37.25
CA SER A 6 12.33 -5.24 36.44
C SER A 6 12.19 -4.50 35.12
N ASN A 7 13.11 -4.76 34.19
CA ASN A 7 13.08 -4.18 32.86
C ASN A 7 11.77 -4.62 32.21
N PRO A 8 10.99 -3.68 31.62
CA PRO A 8 9.72 -4.03 31.02
C PRO A 8 9.93 -5.10 29.95
N SER A 9 9.24 -6.23 30.10
CA SER A 9 9.29 -7.32 29.13
C SER A 9 8.63 -6.87 27.83
N ILE A 10 9.41 -6.80 26.76
CA ILE A 10 8.91 -6.51 25.42
C ILE A 10 8.02 -7.69 24.99
N SER A 11 6.77 -7.40 24.61
CA SER A 11 5.81 -8.39 24.14
C SER A 11 5.33 -8.06 22.74
N LEU A 12 5.36 -9.07 21.86
CA LEU A 12 4.91 -8.98 20.47
C LEU A 12 3.42 -9.33 20.29
N SER A 13 2.72 -9.73 21.36
CA SER A 13 1.34 -10.23 21.25
C SER A 13 0.38 -9.17 20.69
N GLN A 14 0.49 -7.93 21.16
CA GLN A 14 -0.35 -6.83 20.66
C GLN A 14 -0.02 -6.48 19.21
N ASP A 15 1.26 -6.46 18.85
CA ASP A 15 1.72 -6.21 17.48
C ASP A 15 1.20 -7.28 16.52
N ALA A 16 1.31 -8.56 16.90
CA ALA A 16 0.84 -9.69 16.11
C ALA A 16 -0.68 -9.64 15.88
N LEU A 17 -1.46 -9.30 16.92
CA LEU A 17 -2.92 -9.12 16.79
C LEU A 17 -3.27 -8.01 15.81
N LEU A 18 -2.61 -6.85 15.91
CA LEU A 18 -2.86 -5.72 15.01
C LEU A 18 -2.48 -6.03 13.57
N VAL A 19 -1.40 -6.78 13.34
CA VAL A 19 -1.02 -7.20 11.98
C VAL A 19 -2.01 -8.23 11.43
N ALA A 20 -2.53 -9.15 12.25
CA ALA A 20 -3.57 -10.08 11.84
C ALA A 20 -4.88 -9.36 11.47
N GLU A 21 -5.29 -8.37 12.27
CA GLU A 21 -6.41 -7.48 11.93
C GLU A 21 -6.17 -6.76 10.58
N LEU A 22 -4.93 -6.32 10.33
CA LEU A 22 -4.59 -5.62 9.09
C LEU A 22 -4.65 -6.56 7.88
N ILE A 23 -4.16 -7.78 8.01
CA ILE A 23 -4.24 -8.79 6.96
C ILE A 23 -5.70 -9.05 6.60
N ALA A 24 -6.57 -9.30 7.59
CA ALA A 24 -7.99 -9.54 7.36
C ALA A 24 -8.68 -8.34 6.68
N LEU A 25 -8.31 -7.12 7.06
CA LEU A 25 -8.81 -5.90 6.42
C LEU A 25 -8.35 -5.77 4.96
N LEU A 26 -7.08 -6.08 4.67
CA LEU A 26 -6.53 -6.04 3.31
C LEU A 26 -7.14 -7.13 2.40
N GLU A 27 -7.48 -8.30 2.95
CA GLU A 27 -8.19 -9.36 2.22
C GLU A 27 -9.64 -8.96 1.91
N ARG A 28 -10.33 -8.31 2.86
CA ARG A 28 -11.64 -7.69 2.61
C ARG A 28 -11.54 -6.62 1.52
N GLU A 29 -10.57 -5.71 1.64
CA GLU A 29 -10.29 -4.66 0.64
C GLU A 29 -10.09 -5.28 -0.76
N GLN A 30 -9.29 -6.34 -0.85
CA GLN A 30 -9.06 -7.07 -2.09
C GLN A 30 -10.37 -7.61 -2.69
N THR A 31 -11.22 -8.20 -1.85
CA THR A 31 -12.51 -8.78 -2.28
C THR A 31 -13.43 -7.71 -2.86
N HIS A 32 -13.54 -6.54 -2.21
CA HIS A 32 -14.35 -5.43 -2.71
C HIS A 32 -13.73 -4.78 -3.97
N LEU A 33 -12.40 -4.67 -4.02
CA LEU A 33 -11.68 -4.20 -5.22
C LEU A 33 -11.93 -5.11 -6.42
N VAL A 34 -11.94 -6.43 -6.25
CA VAL A 34 -12.26 -7.37 -7.34
C VAL A 34 -13.69 -7.18 -7.84
N ARG A 35 -14.63 -6.85 -6.94
CA ARG A 35 -16.05 -6.61 -7.26
C ARG A 35 -16.35 -5.18 -7.74
N ALA A 36 -15.38 -4.27 -7.68
CA ALA A 36 -15.54 -2.83 -7.95
C ALA A 36 -16.64 -2.17 -7.10
N ASP A 37 -16.76 -2.59 -5.84
CA ASP A 37 -17.74 -2.09 -4.86
C ASP A 37 -17.21 -0.84 -4.15
N VAL A 38 -17.48 0.33 -4.73
CA VAL A 38 -16.89 1.62 -4.31
C VAL A 38 -17.35 2.03 -2.91
N ASP A 39 -18.63 1.88 -2.59
CA ASP A 39 -19.19 2.25 -1.29
C ASP A 39 -18.53 1.42 -0.16
N ALA A 40 -18.30 0.13 -0.38
CA ALA A 40 -17.61 -0.72 0.59
C ALA A 40 -16.11 -0.40 0.72
N ILE A 41 -15.46 0.07 -0.35
CA ILE A 41 -14.05 0.49 -0.33
C ILE A 41 -13.88 1.76 0.52
N GLU A 42 -14.83 2.71 0.46
CA GLU A 42 -14.79 3.92 1.28
C GLU A 42 -14.83 3.61 2.77
N ALA A 43 -15.73 2.72 3.21
CA ALA A 43 -15.81 2.29 4.62
C ALA A 43 -14.50 1.62 5.11
N ILE A 44 -13.83 0.85 4.24
CA ILE A 44 -12.56 0.19 4.54
C ILE A 44 -11.42 1.20 4.75
N LEU A 45 -11.46 2.36 4.09
CA LEU A 45 -10.41 3.38 4.21
C LEU A 45 -10.34 3.95 5.64
N GLU A 46 -11.50 4.18 6.26
CA GLU A 46 -11.58 4.65 7.66
C GLU A 46 -11.04 3.58 8.63
N GLU A 47 -11.50 2.33 8.49
CA GLU A 47 -11.01 1.20 9.29
C GLU A 47 -9.48 1.07 9.19
N LYS A 48 -8.94 1.19 7.96
CA LYS A 48 -7.50 1.07 7.66
C LYS A 48 -6.70 2.19 8.30
N SER A 49 -7.20 3.43 8.24
CA SER A 49 -6.55 4.57 8.87
C SER A 49 -6.43 4.40 10.39
N LEU A 50 -7.51 3.99 11.06
CA LEU A 50 -7.50 3.75 12.51
C LEU A 50 -6.53 2.63 12.89
N LEU A 51 -6.52 1.54 12.13
CA LEU A 51 -5.65 0.40 12.40
C LEU A 51 -4.17 0.73 12.20
N LEU A 52 -3.83 1.50 11.16
CA LEU A 52 -2.45 1.98 10.94
C LEU A 52 -1.98 2.91 12.07
N GLN A 53 -2.87 3.74 12.62
CA GLN A 53 -2.54 4.55 13.80
C GLN A 53 -2.23 3.68 15.02
N ARG A 54 -3.05 2.64 15.28
CA ARG A 54 -2.82 1.67 16.37
C ARG A 54 -1.48 0.94 16.20
N LEU A 55 -1.16 0.50 14.98
CA LEU A 55 0.14 -0.12 14.65
C LEU A 55 1.32 0.83 14.90
N ASN A 56 1.19 2.10 14.53
CA ASN A 56 2.24 3.10 14.77
C ASN A 56 2.49 3.31 16.28
N ILE A 57 1.41 3.40 17.06
CA ILE A 57 1.50 3.50 18.52
C ILE A 57 2.18 2.25 19.11
N ALA A 58 1.76 1.05 18.71
CA ALA A 58 2.37 -0.20 19.19
C ALA A 58 3.87 -0.27 18.86
N ALA A 59 4.26 0.09 17.64
CA ALA A 59 5.66 0.15 17.23
C ALA A 59 6.47 1.16 18.06
N LYS A 60 5.91 2.35 18.33
CA LYS A 60 6.55 3.36 19.19
C LYS A 60 6.77 2.83 20.61
N VAL A 61 5.76 2.18 21.20
CA VAL A 61 5.87 1.57 22.52
C VAL A 61 6.97 0.50 22.53
N ARG A 62 7.00 -0.38 21.53
CA ARG A 62 8.06 -1.40 21.39
C ARG A 62 9.45 -0.77 21.31
N TYR A 63 9.61 0.27 20.50
CA TYR A 63 10.89 0.97 20.34
C TYR A 63 11.33 1.72 21.61
N GLN A 64 10.39 2.30 22.36
CA GLN A 64 10.68 2.90 23.66
C GLN A 64 11.14 1.84 24.67
N GLN A 65 10.46 0.68 24.71
CA GLN A 65 10.87 -0.42 25.58
C GLN A 65 12.27 -0.94 25.20
N LEU A 66 12.60 -1.05 23.91
CA LEU A 66 13.96 -1.40 23.47
C LEU A 66 15.00 -0.41 24.01
N GLN A 67 14.71 0.89 23.89
CA GLN A 67 15.60 1.93 24.40
C GLN A 67 15.79 1.83 25.93
N THR A 68 14.73 1.58 26.70
CA THR A 68 14.81 1.35 28.15
C THR A 68 15.63 0.11 28.50
N ASN A 69 15.61 -0.91 27.63
CA ASN A 69 16.41 -2.12 27.78
C ASN A 69 17.86 -1.96 27.27
N GLY A 70 18.27 -0.76 26.83
CA GLY A 70 19.64 -0.48 26.36
C GLY A 70 19.89 -0.86 24.90
N PHE A 71 18.83 -1.16 24.13
CA PHE A 71 18.91 -1.50 22.72
C PHE A 71 18.56 -0.30 21.83
N PRO A 72 19.07 -0.27 20.59
CA PRO A 72 18.61 0.69 19.58
C PRO A 72 17.08 0.63 19.39
N SER A 73 16.43 1.77 19.25
CA SER A 73 14.98 1.90 19.05
C SER A 73 14.57 1.61 17.60
N ASN A 74 14.95 0.45 17.08
CA ASN A 74 14.74 0.04 15.70
C ASN A 74 14.73 -1.50 15.56
N GLU A 75 14.52 -1.98 14.34
CA GLU A 75 14.49 -3.41 14.00
C GLU A 75 15.79 -4.17 14.30
N SER A 76 16.94 -3.50 14.19
CA SER A 76 18.25 -4.07 14.57
C SER A 76 18.31 -4.30 16.08
N GLY A 77 17.87 -3.32 16.86
CA GLY A 77 17.76 -3.48 18.31
C GLY A 77 16.78 -4.55 18.74
N MET A 78 15.68 -4.75 17.99
CA MET A 78 14.76 -5.85 18.25
C MET A 78 15.43 -7.21 18.03
N SER A 79 16.16 -7.38 16.92
CA SER A 79 16.89 -8.61 16.64
C SER A 79 17.93 -8.91 17.73
N SER A 80 18.72 -7.91 18.13
CA SER A 80 19.69 -8.05 19.22
C SER A 80 19.04 -8.37 20.57
N TRP A 81 17.88 -7.77 20.88
CA TRP A 81 17.15 -8.07 22.10
C TRP A 81 16.64 -9.52 22.11
N VAL A 82 16.06 -9.98 21.00
CA VAL A 82 15.57 -11.36 20.83
C VAL A 82 16.71 -12.37 20.99
N GLU A 83 17.87 -12.10 20.37
CA GLU A 83 19.07 -12.92 20.52
C GLU A 83 19.54 -12.99 21.97
N GLN A 84 19.57 -11.85 22.67
CA GLN A 84 19.97 -11.79 24.09
C GLN A 84 19.04 -12.61 24.99
N GLN A 85 17.73 -12.67 24.68
CA GLN A 85 16.81 -13.47 25.50
C GLN A 85 17.13 -14.97 25.45
N GLY A 86 17.67 -15.47 24.33
CA GLY A 86 18.04 -16.89 24.16
C GLY A 86 16.86 -17.88 24.26
N LYS A 87 15.62 -17.39 24.26
CA LYS A 87 14.40 -18.21 24.39
C LYS A 87 13.80 -18.48 23.02
N LYS A 88 13.67 -19.77 22.67
CA LYS A 88 13.10 -20.22 21.39
C LYS A 88 11.71 -19.63 21.11
N GLU A 89 10.86 -19.54 22.14
CA GLU A 89 9.51 -18.99 22.04
C GLU A 89 9.51 -17.53 21.55
N ILE A 90 10.43 -16.70 22.06
CA ILE A 90 10.56 -15.29 21.69
C ILE A 90 11.10 -15.17 20.26
N THR A 91 12.09 -15.98 19.91
CA THR A 91 12.62 -16.04 18.54
C THR A 91 11.54 -16.46 17.54
N THR A 92 10.75 -17.49 17.85
CA THR A 92 9.63 -17.92 16.99
C THR A 92 8.58 -16.81 16.85
N ALA A 93 8.17 -16.19 17.95
CA ALA A 93 7.20 -15.08 17.90
C ALA A 93 7.71 -13.91 17.04
N TRP A 94 9.00 -13.57 17.12
CA TRP A 94 9.61 -12.54 16.29
C TRP A 94 9.59 -12.89 14.80
N VAL A 95 10.01 -14.11 14.46
CA VAL A 95 10.03 -14.59 13.07
C VAL A 95 8.61 -14.61 12.49
N ASP A 96 7.62 -15.09 13.25
CA ASP A 96 6.24 -15.17 12.76
C ASP A 96 5.59 -13.78 12.64
N PHE A 97 5.94 -12.84 13.51
CA PHE A 97 5.57 -11.44 13.36
C PHE A 97 6.16 -10.84 12.07
N GLN A 98 7.44 -11.06 11.78
CA GLN A 98 8.08 -10.59 10.55
C GLN A 98 7.43 -11.19 9.28
N LYS A 99 7.09 -12.48 9.29
CA LYS A 99 6.35 -13.12 8.19
C LYS A 99 4.98 -12.48 7.99
N SER A 100 4.25 -12.21 9.07
CA SER A 100 2.93 -11.58 9.01
C SER A 100 3.02 -10.17 8.43
N LEU A 101 4.03 -9.39 8.82
CA LEU A 101 4.29 -8.08 8.21
C LEU A 101 4.62 -8.19 6.71
N ALA A 102 5.41 -9.18 6.30
CA ALA A 102 5.71 -9.40 4.88
C ALA A 102 4.44 -9.75 4.08
N HIS A 103 3.56 -10.58 4.65
CA HIS A 103 2.28 -10.91 4.04
C HIS A 103 1.38 -9.67 3.88
N ALA A 104 1.24 -8.85 4.93
CA ALA A 104 0.48 -7.61 4.86
C ALA A 104 1.01 -6.64 3.78
N LYS A 105 2.34 -6.53 3.63
CA LYS A 105 2.96 -5.72 2.56
C LYS A 105 2.60 -6.24 1.17
N GLU A 106 2.61 -7.55 0.98
CA GLU A 106 2.27 -8.15 -0.31
C GLU A 106 0.79 -7.95 -0.65
N LEU A 107 -0.13 -8.15 0.30
CA LEU A 107 -1.55 -7.84 0.12
C LEU A 107 -1.76 -6.36 -0.25
N ASN A 108 -1.07 -5.44 0.43
CA ASN A 108 -1.15 -4.02 0.12
C ASN A 108 -0.67 -3.72 -1.30
N ARG A 109 0.43 -4.35 -1.75
CA ARG A 109 0.95 -4.23 -3.11
C ARG A 109 -0.06 -4.73 -4.16
N LEU A 110 -0.67 -5.89 -3.92
CA LEU A 110 -1.70 -6.46 -4.80
C LEU A 110 -2.93 -5.56 -4.89
N ASN A 111 -3.40 -5.02 -3.76
CA ASN A 111 -4.52 -4.09 -3.72
C ASN A 111 -4.20 -2.80 -4.50
N GLY A 112 -2.98 -2.27 -4.37
CA GLY A 112 -2.51 -1.11 -5.16
C GLY A 112 -2.54 -1.35 -6.68
N ILE A 113 -2.18 -2.55 -7.12
CA ILE A 113 -2.28 -2.94 -8.54
C ILE A 113 -3.74 -2.96 -9.02
N LEU A 114 -4.66 -3.50 -8.22
CA LEU A 114 -6.09 -3.52 -8.55
C LEU A 114 -6.66 -2.10 -8.67
N ILE A 115 -6.33 -1.22 -7.72
CA ILE A 115 -6.73 0.20 -7.75
C ILE A 115 -6.22 0.87 -9.03
N SER A 116 -4.94 0.66 -9.37
CA SER A 116 -4.32 1.23 -10.57
C SER A 116 -4.99 0.74 -11.85
N LYS A 117 -5.39 -0.54 -11.89
CA LYS A 117 -6.13 -1.12 -13.02
C LYS A 117 -7.50 -0.49 -13.20
N HIS A 118 -8.25 -0.27 -12.12
CA HIS A 118 -9.54 0.41 -12.17
C HIS A 118 -9.40 1.86 -12.64
N PHE A 119 -8.40 2.58 -12.15
CA PHE A 119 -8.10 3.95 -12.57
C PHE A 119 -7.82 4.04 -14.08
N ASN A 120 -6.93 3.19 -14.61
CA ASN A 120 -6.60 3.18 -16.03
C ASN A 120 -7.82 2.86 -16.90
N ARG A 121 -8.63 1.86 -16.52
CA ARG A 121 -9.86 1.52 -17.24
C ARG A 121 -10.86 2.67 -17.25
N ASN A 122 -11.03 3.35 -16.11
CA ASN A 122 -11.91 4.51 -16.03
C ASN A 122 -11.41 5.66 -16.92
N GLN A 123 -10.10 5.90 -16.95
CA GLN A 123 -9.52 6.92 -17.83
C GLN A 123 -9.70 6.57 -19.32
N GLU A 124 -9.51 5.31 -19.71
CA GLU A 124 -9.77 4.85 -21.09
C GLU A 124 -11.24 5.04 -21.49
N LEU A 125 -12.18 4.68 -20.60
CA LEU A 125 -13.61 4.89 -20.82
C LEU A 125 -13.96 6.38 -20.93
N LEU A 126 -13.40 7.23 -20.07
CA LEU A 126 -13.59 8.68 -20.14
C LEU A 126 -13.03 9.25 -21.45
N ASN A 127 -11.85 8.81 -21.88
CA ASN A 127 -11.26 9.23 -23.16
C ASN A 127 -12.14 8.79 -24.35
N HIS A 128 -12.72 7.59 -24.29
CA HIS A 128 -13.66 7.13 -25.32
C HIS A 128 -14.96 7.94 -25.33
N LEU A 129 -15.53 8.24 -24.16
CA LEU A 129 -16.77 9.00 -24.02
C LEU A 129 -16.60 10.49 -24.39
N GLN A 130 -15.44 11.08 -24.07
CA GLN A 130 -15.11 12.46 -24.45
C GLN A 130 -14.85 12.60 -25.95
N GLY A 131 -14.73 11.47 -26.66
CA GLY A 131 -14.30 11.42 -28.04
C GLY A 131 -12.85 11.88 -28.17
N ASN A 132 -12.13 11.35 -29.16
CA ASN A 132 -10.91 11.99 -29.62
C ASN A 132 -11.28 13.37 -30.20
N ASN A 133 -11.43 14.39 -29.35
CA ASN A 133 -11.61 15.79 -29.75
C ASN A 133 -10.39 16.33 -30.54
N ASP A 134 -9.32 15.54 -30.67
CA ASP A 134 -8.13 15.89 -31.45
C ASP A 134 -8.07 15.26 -32.86
N ALA A 135 -9.14 14.59 -33.34
CA ALA A 135 -9.07 13.93 -34.66
C ALA A 135 -10.32 14.03 -35.55
N SER A 136 -11.15 15.07 -35.43
CA SER A 136 -12.24 15.28 -36.42
C SER A 136 -12.59 16.74 -36.67
N SER A 137 -11.63 17.52 -37.15
CA SER A 137 -11.92 18.62 -38.09
C SER A 137 -11.83 18.10 -39.53
N VAL A 138 -12.72 17.18 -39.92
CA VAL A 138 -12.84 16.68 -41.32
C VAL A 138 -14.29 16.45 -41.75
N TYR A 139 -15.28 17.16 -41.21
CA TYR A 139 -16.57 17.26 -41.90
C TYR A 139 -17.29 18.54 -41.51
N GLY A 140 -17.24 19.56 -42.37
CA GLY A 140 -18.19 20.67 -42.31
C GLY A 140 -19.55 20.19 -42.82
N PRO A 141 -20.67 20.81 -42.41
CA PRO A 141 -22.01 20.46 -42.87
C PRO A 141 -22.24 20.52 -44.39
N ASP A 142 -21.29 21.05 -45.18
CA ASP A 142 -21.31 21.04 -46.66
C ASP A 142 -20.40 19.97 -47.31
N GLY A 143 -19.86 19.00 -46.54
CA GLY A 143 -19.24 17.78 -47.08
C GLY A 143 -18.00 17.94 -47.97
N GLN A 144 -17.34 19.11 -47.98
CA GLN A 144 -16.15 19.34 -48.82
C GLN A 144 -14.85 19.11 -48.04
N SER A 145 -14.25 17.94 -48.20
CA SER A 145 -12.87 17.67 -47.79
C SER A 145 -11.90 18.25 -48.83
N LYS A 146 -11.18 19.33 -48.51
CA LYS A 146 -10.07 19.80 -49.35
C LYS A 146 -8.83 18.94 -49.08
N PRO A 147 -8.31 18.17 -50.06
CA PRO A 147 -7.02 17.51 -49.89
C PRO A 147 -5.93 18.58 -49.80
N LYS A 148 -5.04 18.44 -48.82
CA LYS A 148 -3.80 19.21 -48.72
C LYS A 148 -2.91 18.79 -49.90
N GLY A 149 -2.97 19.58 -50.98
CA GLY A 149 -2.20 19.34 -52.20
C GLY A 149 -0.69 19.33 -51.91
N PRO A 150 0.09 18.47 -52.60
CA PRO A 150 1.52 18.35 -52.35
C PRO A 150 2.27 19.57 -52.91
N SER A 151 3.16 20.14 -52.09
CA SER A 151 4.19 21.07 -52.55
C SER A 151 5.06 20.39 -53.61
N ARG A 152 5.03 20.90 -54.84
CA ARG A 152 6.01 20.55 -55.88
C ARG A 152 6.83 21.78 -56.22
N SER A 153 8.09 21.72 -55.84
CA SER A 153 9.19 22.48 -56.45
C SER A 153 9.20 22.24 -57.97
N GLY A 154 9.44 23.29 -58.75
CA GLY A 154 9.60 23.20 -60.20
C GLY A 154 9.75 24.55 -60.91
N LEU A 155 10.95 25.12 -60.87
CA LEU A 155 11.74 25.68 -61.99
C LEU A 155 10.99 26.28 -63.20
N ILE A 156 11.15 27.58 -63.48
CA ILE A 156 11.05 28.16 -64.85
C ILE A 156 11.97 29.41 -64.99
N VAL A 157 12.89 29.29 -65.96
CA VAL A 157 13.60 30.28 -66.84
C VAL A 157 14.30 31.48 -66.23
#